data_AF-A0A971GJD3-F1
#
_entry.id   AF-A0A971GJD3-F1
#
_cell.length_a   1.000
_cell.length_b   1.000
_cell.length_c   1.000
_cell.angle_alpha   90.00
_cell.angle_beta   90.00
_cell.angle_gamma   90.00
#
_symmetry.space_group_name_H-M   'P 1'
#
loop_
_entity.id
_entity.type
_entity.pdbx_description
1 polymer ?
#
loop_
_entity_poly.entity_id
_entity_poly.type
_entity_poly.pdbx_seq_one_letter_code
_entity_poly.pdbx_strand_id
1 'polypeptide(L)'
;MRITNNMLINNMLNNLNNNLNRMNKYQNQLATGKKISLPSDDPIVASRALKLRTDVAEIQQYKRNVDDANSWMDITETTLGQMNDVMHRARELAVQAGNGTNTPEDLEKIKQEMEQLKVQMVHLANTTYAGRYIFSGFKTDKALMDDNGVFLIDISNSEQIHFEIGIGDDIHINVTGSDLFNNEADASAGDTSGLLATFDALIAALNAG
;
A
#
# COMPACT_ATOMS: atom_id res chain seq x y z
N MET A 1 -49.64 60.67 12.47
CA MET A 1 -48.30 60.57 13.11
C MET A 1 -47.42 61.69 12.61
N ARG A 2 -46.68 62.37 13.49
CA ARG A 2 -45.78 63.48 13.12
C ARG A 2 -44.37 62.92 12.92
N ILE A 3 -43.91 62.84 11.68
CA ILE A 3 -42.53 62.46 11.38
C ILE A 3 -41.65 63.63 11.78
N THR A 4 -40.78 63.44 12.77
CA THR A 4 -39.84 64.49 13.20
C THR A 4 -38.60 64.47 12.30
N ASN A 5 -37.96 65.62 12.11
CA ASN A 5 -36.72 65.74 11.33
C ASN A 5 -35.64 64.73 11.80
N ASN A 6 -35.60 64.45 13.12
CA ASN A 6 -34.73 63.44 13.70
C ASN A 6 -35.05 62.00 13.25
N MET A 7 -36.32 61.64 13.04
CA MET A 7 -36.68 60.34 12.47
C MET A 7 -36.23 60.21 11.01
N LEU A 8 -36.31 61.29 10.22
CA LEU A 8 -35.82 61.31 8.84
C LEU A 8 -34.30 61.12 8.78
N ILE A 9 -33.56 61.85 9.62
CA ILE A 9 -32.10 61.74 9.73
C ILE A 9 -31.68 60.34 10.20
N ASN A 10 -32.33 59.78 11.22
CA ASN A 10 -32.03 58.43 11.70
C ASN A 10 -32.32 57.35 10.65
N ASN A 11 -33.41 57.48 9.89
CA ASN A 11 -33.68 56.58 8.77
C ASN A 11 -32.62 56.71 7.67
N MET A 12 -32.14 57.92 7.38
CA MET A 12 -31.07 58.14 6.41
C MET A 12 -29.75 57.51 6.86
N LEU A 13 -29.36 57.69 8.13
CA LEU A 13 -28.17 57.07 8.70
C LEU A 13 -28.25 55.53 8.69
N ASN A 14 -29.40 54.95 9.03
CA ASN A 14 -29.62 53.51 8.94
C ASN A 14 -29.50 52.99 7.50
N ASN A 15 -30.06 53.72 6.53
CA ASN A 15 -29.95 53.37 5.11
C ASN A 15 -28.50 53.46 4.60
N LEU A 16 -27.74 54.48 5.02
CA LEU A 16 -26.32 54.63 4.69
C LEU A 16 -25.48 53.50 5.27
N ASN A 17 -25.68 53.16 6.55
CA ASN A 17 -24.99 52.04 7.20
C ASN A 17 -25.31 50.71 6.50
N ASN A 18 -26.57 50.47 6.13
CA ASN A 18 -26.96 49.29 5.36
C ASN A 18 -26.29 49.25 3.97
N ASN A 19 -26.14 50.39 3.32
CA ASN A 19 -25.47 50.48 2.02
C ASN A 19 -23.96 50.21 2.14
N LEU A 20 -23.29 50.80 3.14
CA LEU A 20 -21.87 50.55 3.43
C LEU A 20 -21.61 49.07 3.74
N ASN A 21 -22.49 48.42 4.51
CA ASN A 21 -22.39 46.98 4.78
C ASN A 21 -22.53 46.13 3.50
N ARG A 22 -23.46 46.47 2.60
CA ARG A 22 -23.59 45.79 1.31
C ARG A 22 -22.37 46.01 0.43
N MET A 23 -21.83 47.23 0.39
CA MET A 23 -20.61 47.55 -0.36
C MET A 23 -19.42 46.74 0.16
N ASN A 24 -19.21 46.69 1.47
CA ASN A 24 -18.17 45.88 2.09
C ASN A 24 -18.33 44.40 1.77
N LYS A 25 -19.57 43.87 1.78
CA LYS A 25 -19.85 42.48 1.39
C LYS A 25 -19.44 42.19 -0.05
N TYR A 26 -19.82 43.05 -1.00
CA TYR A 26 -19.44 42.86 -2.41
C TYR A 26 -17.95 43.05 -2.66
N GLN A 27 -17.29 43.99 -1.97
CA GLN A 27 -15.85 44.14 -2.03
C GLN A 27 -15.14 42.88 -1.51
N ASN A 28 -15.61 42.29 -0.41
CA ASN A 28 -15.09 41.02 0.10
C ASN A 28 -15.33 39.85 -0.87
N GLN A 29 -16.50 39.78 -1.51
CA GLN A 29 -16.78 38.77 -2.53
C GLN A 29 -15.88 38.94 -3.76
N LEU A 30 -15.61 40.18 -4.18
CA LEU A 30 -14.71 40.48 -5.29
C LEU A 30 -13.26 40.11 -4.94
N ALA A 31 -12.79 40.48 -3.75
CA ALA A 31 -11.43 40.18 -3.29
C ALA A 31 -11.19 38.67 -3.12
N THR A 32 -12.18 37.93 -2.63
CA THR A 32 -12.06 36.48 -2.38
C THR A 32 -12.46 35.61 -3.57
N GLY A 33 -13.19 36.17 -4.54
CA GLY A 33 -13.84 35.42 -5.62
C GLY A 33 -14.94 34.47 -5.15
N LYS A 34 -15.28 34.45 -3.84
CA LYS A 34 -16.27 33.54 -3.27
C LYS A 34 -17.62 34.23 -3.15
N LYS A 35 -18.65 33.61 -3.70
CA LYS A 35 -20.04 34.09 -3.57
C LYS A 35 -20.51 34.09 -2.10
N ILE A 36 -20.03 33.15 -1.29
CA ILE A 36 -20.39 33.01 0.13
C ILE A 36 -19.11 32.87 0.94
N SER A 37 -18.97 33.71 1.96
CA SER A 37 -17.82 33.69 2.87
C SER A 37 -18.21 33.15 4.25
N LEU A 38 -19.41 33.48 4.73
CA LEU A 38 -19.94 33.00 6.00
C LEU A 38 -21.13 32.04 5.78
N PRO A 39 -21.26 30.96 6.55
CA PRO A 39 -22.46 30.11 6.52
C PRO A 39 -23.77 30.84 6.83
N SER A 40 -23.70 31.99 7.52
CA SER A 40 -24.85 32.85 7.82
C SER A 40 -25.39 33.60 6.61
N ASP A 41 -24.62 33.76 5.54
CA ASP A 41 -25.06 34.49 4.34
C ASP A 41 -26.08 33.68 3.51
N ASP A 42 -25.90 32.37 3.43
CA ASP A 42 -26.82 31.41 2.80
C ASP A 42 -26.51 30.00 3.33
N PRO A 43 -27.28 29.50 4.33
CA PRO A 43 -26.99 28.21 4.94
C PRO A 43 -27.24 27.03 3.99
N ILE A 44 -28.11 27.17 2.99
CA ILE A 44 -28.43 26.11 2.02
C ILE A 44 -27.27 25.94 1.05
N VAL A 45 -26.75 27.03 0.50
CA VAL A 45 -25.62 26.96 -0.42
C VAL A 45 -24.33 26.65 0.34
N ALA A 46 -24.16 27.17 1.56
CA ALA A 46 -23.01 26.85 2.41
C ALA A 46 -22.94 25.35 2.76
N SER A 47 -24.07 24.73 3.14
CA SER A 47 -24.10 23.28 3.43
C SER A 47 -23.77 22.42 2.22
N ARG A 48 -24.30 22.76 1.03
CA ARG A 48 -23.94 22.07 -0.22
C ARG A 48 -22.47 22.24 -0.58
N ALA A 49 -21.93 23.46 -0.42
CA ALA A 49 -20.52 23.73 -0.69
C ALA A 49 -19.60 22.98 0.28
N LEU A 50 -19.98 22.87 1.55
CA LEU A 50 -19.24 22.07 2.53
C LEU A 50 -19.27 20.58 2.18
N LYS A 51 -20.44 20.04 1.82
CA LYS A 51 -20.54 18.66 1.35
C LYS A 51 -19.61 18.41 0.17
N LEU A 52 -19.67 19.25 -0.87
CA LEU A 52 -18.80 19.10 -2.04
C LEU A 52 -17.31 19.18 -1.68
N ARG A 53 -16.93 20.02 -0.71
CA ARG A 53 -15.55 20.10 -0.22
C ARG A 53 -15.12 18.82 0.50
N THR A 54 -16.01 18.21 1.28
CA THR A 54 -15.77 16.91 1.90
C THR A 54 -15.63 15.84 0.83
N ASP A 55 -16.55 15.77 -0.13
CA ASP A 55 -16.51 14.82 -1.25
C ASP A 55 -15.17 14.93 -2.02
N VAL A 56 -14.70 16.17 -2.29
CA VAL A 56 -13.39 16.39 -2.93
C VAL A 56 -12.22 15.94 -2.05
N ALA A 57 -12.29 16.16 -0.73
CA ALA A 57 -11.24 15.73 0.18
C ALA A 57 -11.16 14.19 0.29
N GLU A 58 -12.32 13.52 0.29
CA GLU A 58 -12.44 12.06 0.24
C GLU A 58 -11.85 11.51 -1.07
N ILE A 59 -12.23 12.08 -2.22
CA ILE A 59 -11.66 11.70 -3.53
C ILE A 59 -10.14 11.88 -3.56
N GLN A 60 -9.61 12.95 -2.96
CA GLN A 60 -8.17 13.14 -2.85
C GLN A 60 -7.49 12.09 -1.97
N GLN A 61 -8.16 11.62 -0.91
CA GLN A 61 -7.66 10.52 -0.09
C GLN A 61 -7.69 9.20 -0.87
N TYR A 62 -8.79 8.90 -1.56
CA TYR A 62 -8.89 7.71 -2.41
C TYR A 62 -7.81 7.68 -3.49
N LYS A 63 -7.51 8.83 -4.11
CA LYS A 63 -6.40 8.93 -5.07
C LYS A 63 -5.05 8.58 -4.43
N ARG A 64 -4.76 9.08 -3.23
CA ARG A 64 -3.53 8.72 -2.51
C ARG A 64 -3.48 7.22 -2.19
N ASN A 65 -4.59 6.67 -1.73
CA ASN A 65 -4.70 5.23 -1.46
C ASN A 65 -4.43 4.40 -2.72
N VAL A 66 -4.94 4.82 -3.89
CA VAL A 66 -4.67 4.16 -5.18
C VAL A 66 -3.20 4.28 -5.58
N ASP A 67 -2.59 5.45 -5.43
CA ASP A 67 -1.17 5.65 -5.76
C ASP A 67 -0.26 4.80 -4.86
N ASP A 68 -0.60 4.67 -3.57
CA ASP A 68 0.10 3.81 -2.62
C ASP A 68 -0.10 2.32 -2.94
N ALA A 69 -1.33 1.92 -3.29
CA ALA A 69 -1.66 0.55 -3.69
C ALA A 69 -0.92 0.13 -4.97
N ASN A 70 -0.86 1.00 -5.98
CA ASN A 70 -0.08 0.74 -7.20
C ASN A 70 1.40 0.55 -6.88
N SER A 71 1.97 1.44 -6.06
CA SER A 71 3.37 1.35 -5.67
C SER A 71 3.68 0.06 -4.90
N TRP A 72 2.76 -0.38 -4.04
CA TRP A 72 2.86 -1.66 -3.34
C TRP A 72 2.82 -2.84 -4.31
N MET A 73 1.89 -2.82 -5.27
CA MET A 73 1.72 -3.88 -6.26
C MET A 73 2.93 -3.97 -7.21
N ASP A 74 3.45 -2.83 -7.68
CA ASP A 74 4.61 -2.77 -8.58
C ASP A 74 5.86 -3.41 -7.95
N ILE A 75 6.08 -3.17 -6.66
CA ILE A 75 7.22 -3.76 -5.95
C ILE A 75 6.98 -5.24 -5.72
N THR A 76 5.76 -5.62 -5.36
CA THR A 76 5.37 -7.03 -5.21
C THR A 76 5.61 -7.79 -6.53
N GLU A 77 5.18 -7.24 -7.66
CA GLU A 77 5.37 -7.82 -8.99
C GLU A 77 6.87 -7.91 -9.36
N THR A 78 7.63 -6.84 -9.13
CA THR A 78 9.08 -6.82 -9.39
C THR A 78 9.80 -7.90 -8.59
N THR A 79 9.48 -8.03 -7.30
CA THR A 79 10.07 -9.05 -6.43
C THR A 79 9.66 -10.46 -6.84
N LEU A 80 8.39 -10.68 -7.20
CA LEU A 80 7.92 -11.97 -7.72
C LEU A 80 8.60 -12.35 -9.03
N GLY A 81 8.84 -11.38 -9.93
CA GLY A 81 9.60 -11.59 -11.16
C GLY A 81 11.03 -12.07 -10.87
N GLN A 82 11.72 -11.40 -9.94
CA GLN A 82 13.06 -11.80 -9.50
C GLN A 82 13.08 -13.20 -8.85
N MET A 83 12.07 -13.52 -8.05
CA MET A 83 11.92 -14.85 -7.46
C MET A 83 11.72 -15.92 -8.54
N ASN A 84 10.97 -15.62 -9.59
CA ASN A 84 10.78 -16.53 -10.71
C ASN A 84 12.09 -16.79 -11.48
N ASP A 85 12.88 -15.75 -11.72
CA ASP A 85 14.20 -15.89 -12.35
C ASP A 85 15.15 -16.78 -11.52
N VAL A 86 15.17 -16.59 -10.20
CA VAL A 86 15.93 -17.44 -9.26
C VAL A 86 15.45 -18.90 -9.34
N MET A 87 14.14 -19.13 -9.40
CA MET A 87 13.56 -20.48 -9.55
C MET A 87 13.90 -21.13 -10.90
N HIS A 88 13.91 -20.35 -11.98
CA HIS A 88 14.36 -20.84 -13.29
C HIS A 88 15.82 -21.25 -13.25
N ARG A 89 16.70 -20.44 -12.65
CA ARG A 89 18.11 -20.78 -12.50
C ARG A 89 18.34 -22.02 -11.64
N ALA A 90 17.61 -22.13 -10.54
CA ALA A 90 17.64 -23.31 -9.68
C ALA A 90 17.24 -24.60 -10.44
N ARG A 91 16.21 -24.52 -11.30
CA ARG A 91 15.80 -25.65 -12.14
C ARG A 91 16.88 -26.03 -13.14
N GLU A 92 17.55 -25.07 -13.77
CA GLU A 92 18.66 -25.35 -14.69
C GLU A 92 19.79 -26.11 -13.99
N LEU A 93 20.19 -25.65 -12.79
CA LEU A 93 21.22 -26.29 -11.98
C LEU A 93 20.81 -27.70 -11.54
N ALA A 94 19.54 -27.90 -11.17
CA ALA A 94 19.01 -29.22 -10.82
C ALA A 94 19.07 -30.21 -12.01
N VAL A 95 18.70 -29.77 -13.21
CA VAL A 95 18.80 -30.58 -14.44
C VAL A 95 20.27 -30.85 -14.78
N GLN A 96 21.13 -29.84 -14.62
CA GLN A 96 22.56 -30.00 -14.85
C GLN A 96 23.17 -31.04 -13.90
N ALA A 97 22.83 -31.00 -12.62
CA ALA A 97 23.30 -31.94 -11.62
C ALA A 97 22.82 -33.38 -11.86
N GLY A 98 21.61 -33.55 -12.41
CA GLY A 98 21.06 -34.86 -12.80
C GLY A 98 21.76 -35.53 -13.99
N ASN A 99 22.67 -34.83 -14.69
CA ASN A 99 23.49 -35.45 -15.73
C ASN A 99 24.63 -36.27 -15.12
N GLY A 100 24.62 -37.60 -15.33
CA GLY A 100 25.59 -38.55 -14.77
C GLY A 100 27.04 -38.45 -15.28
N THR A 101 27.40 -37.38 -15.99
CA THR A 101 28.77 -37.09 -16.48
C THR A 101 29.51 -36.05 -15.64
N ASN A 102 28.88 -35.50 -14.61
CA ASN A 102 29.49 -34.47 -13.78
C ASN A 102 30.57 -35.04 -12.86
N THR A 103 31.65 -34.28 -12.66
CA THR A 103 32.66 -34.66 -11.66
C THR A 103 32.18 -34.29 -10.25
N PRO A 104 32.74 -34.90 -9.19
CA PRO A 104 32.46 -34.50 -7.80
C PRO A 104 32.76 -33.01 -7.53
N GLU A 105 33.72 -32.43 -8.25
CA GLU A 105 34.07 -31.00 -8.14
C GLU A 105 32.99 -30.10 -8.79
N ASP A 106 32.39 -30.54 -9.90
CA ASP A 106 31.30 -29.82 -10.56
C ASP A 106 30.02 -29.85 -9.72
N LEU A 107 29.73 -30.97 -9.06
CA LEU A 107 28.59 -31.09 -8.14
C LEU A 107 28.74 -30.16 -6.92
N GLU A 108 29.94 -30.03 -6.36
CA GLU A 108 30.20 -29.10 -5.25
C GLU A 108 30.04 -27.63 -5.68
N LYS A 109 30.45 -27.26 -6.89
CA LYS A 109 30.23 -25.91 -7.44
C LYS A 109 28.75 -25.61 -7.66
N ILE A 110 27.99 -26.57 -8.21
CA ILE A 110 26.55 -26.45 -8.39
C ILE A 110 25.84 -26.28 -7.03
N LYS A 111 26.28 -27.02 -6.02
CA LYS A 111 25.75 -26.91 -4.66
C LYS A 111 25.99 -25.52 -4.07
N GLN A 112 27.20 -24.98 -4.18
CA GLN A 112 27.50 -23.62 -3.71
C GLN A 112 26.64 -22.57 -4.42
N GLU A 113 26.41 -22.72 -5.73
CA GLU A 113 25.52 -21.83 -6.48
C GLU A 113 24.06 -21.96 -6.00
N MET A 114 23.58 -23.17 -5.74
CA MET A 114 22.23 -23.38 -5.17
C MET A 114 22.07 -22.79 -3.76
N GLU A 115 23.09 -22.90 -2.90
CA GLU A 115 23.09 -22.27 -1.58
C GLU A 115 23.01 -20.74 -1.70
N GLN A 116 23.72 -20.14 -2.66
CA GLN A 116 23.63 -18.71 -2.93
C GLN A 116 22.24 -18.29 -3.45
N LEU A 117 21.63 -19.08 -4.33
CA LEU A 117 20.27 -18.84 -4.80
C LEU A 117 19.24 -18.93 -3.67
N LYS A 118 19.43 -19.86 -2.72
CA LYS A 118 18.60 -19.95 -1.51
C LYS A 118 18.71 -18.66 -0.68
N VAL A 119 19.92 -18.17 -0.43
CA VAL A 119 20.13 -16.91 0.31
C VAL A 119 19.50 -15.73 -0.44
N GLN A 120 19.63 -15.68 -1.76
CA GLN A 120 18.99 -14.65 -2.59
C GLN A 120 17.47 -14.71 -2.48
N MET A 121 16.87 -15.90 -2.47
CA MET A 121 15.43 -16.07 -2.33
C MET A 121 14.92 -15.63 -0.96
N VAL A 122 15.67 -15.92 0.12
CA VAL A 122 15.37 -15.41 1.47
C VAL A 122 15.45 -13.89 1.52
N HIS A 123 16.43 -13.30 0.84
CA HIS A 123 16.56 -11.84 0.76
C HIS A 123 15.36 -11.21 0.03
N LEU A 124 14.92 -11.80 -1.09
CA LEU A 124 13.73 -11.37 -1.82
C LEU A 124 12.46 -11.52 -0.98
N ALA A 125 12.33 -12.61 -0.22
CA ALA A 125 11.24 -12.84 0.72
C ALA A 125 11.14 -11.77 1.82
N ASN A 126 12.29 -11.18 2.19
CA ASN A 126 12.42 -10.13 3.19
C ASN A 126 12.40 -8.70 2.60
N THR A 127 11.94 -8.52 1.35
CA THR A 127 11.84 -7.20 0.74
C THR A 127 10.89 -6.29 1.52
N THR A 128 11.27 -5.01 1.65
CA THR A 128 10.49 -3.99 2.35
C THR A 128 10.04 -2.88 1.42
N TYR A 129 8.84 -2.36 1.66
CA TYR A 129 8.33 -1.14 1.07
C TYR A 129 7.94 -0.16 2.17
N ALA A 130 8.51 1.05 2.12
CA ALA A 130 8.26 2.10 3.12
C ALA A 130 8.47 1.64 4.59
N GLY A 131 9.41 0.71 4.82
CA GLY A 131 9.71 0.14 6.15
C GLY A 131 8.76 -0.98 6.59
N ARG A 132 7.85 -1.43 5.72
CA ARG A 132 6.95 -2.56 5.93
C ARG A 132 7.40 -3.75 5.09
N TYR A 133 7.44 -4.93 5.68
CA TYR A 133 7.68 -6.16 4.92
C TYR A 133 6.46 -6.50 4.06
N ILE A 134 6.70 -6.79 2.79
CA ILE A 134 5.63 -6.90 1.77
C ILE A 134 4.88 -8.22 1.89
N PHE A 135 5.58 -9.28 2.27
CA PHE A 135 5.05 -10.64 2.33
C PHE A 135 4.64 -11.09 3.74
N SER A 136 4.83 -10.24 4.77
CA SER A 136 4.63 -10.61 6.18
C SER A 136 3.18 -10.52 6.70
N GLY A 137 2.20 -10.38 5.80
CA GLY A 137 0.78 -10.28 6.18
C GLY A 137 0.49 -9.02 7.01
N PHE A 138 -0.21 -9.16 8.14
CA PHE A 138 -0.48 -8.05 9.06
C PHE A 138 0.73 -7.66 9.92
N LYS A 139 1.77 -8.50 9.98
CA LYS A 139 2.95 -8.27 10.82
C LYS A 139 4.03 -7.56 10.02
N THR A 140 3.74 -6.33 9.58
CA THR A 140 4.65 -5.52 8.76
C THR A 140 5.95 -5.08 9.46
N ASP A 141 6.03 -5.27 10.78
CA ASP A 141 7.15 -4.84 11.63
C ASP A 141 8.29 -5.87 11.75
N LYS A 142 8.12 -7.08 11.20
CA LYS A 142 9.10 -8.17 11.31
C LYS A 142 9.37 -8.84 9.98
N ALA A 143 10.63 -9.25 9.79
CA ALA A 143 11.06 -10.03 8.64
C ALA A 143 10.28 -11.35 8.54
N LEU A 144 10.06 -11.80 7.31
CA LEU A 144 9.34 -13.03 6.98
C LEU A 144 10.15 -14.26 7.39
N MET A 145 11.44 -14.27 7.05
CA MET A 145 12.34 -15.41 7.18
C MET A 145 13.64 -15.04 7.87
N ASP A 146 14.21 -15.99 8.61
CA ASP A 146 15.60 -15.97 9.05
C ASP A 146 16.56 -16.25 7.88
N ASP A 147 17.85 -15.94 8.04
CA ASP A 147 18.91 -16.21 7.04
C ASP A 147 18.99 -17.70 6.63
N ASN A 148 18.40 -18.59 7.44
CA ASN A 148 18.29 -20.02 7.21
C ASN A 148 17.03 -20.47 6.44
N GLY A 149 16.12 -19.56 6.09
CA GLY A 149 14.88 -19.88 5.36
C GLY A 149 13.75 -20.44 6.23
N VAL A 150 13.79 -20.17 7.54
CA VAL A 150 12.73 -20.53 8.50
C VAL A 150 11.82 -19.33 8.69
N PHE A 151 10.51 -19.54 8.67
CA PHE A 151 9.55 -18.47 8.97
C PHE A 151 9.69 -18.00 10.42
N LEU A 152 9.92 -16.70 10.62
CA LEU A 152 10.03 -16.07 11.94
C LEU A 152 8.66 -15.68 12.52
N ILE A 153 7.61 -15.72 11.70
CA ILE A 153 6.27 -15.24 12.02
C ILE A 153 5.22 -16.21 11.52
N ASP A 154 4.16 -16.42 12.32
CA ASP A 154 2.94 -17.06 11.84
C ASP A 154 2.27 -16.14 10.83
N ILE A 155 1.97 -16.66 9.65
CA ILE A 155 1.23 -15.96 8.59
C ILE A 155 0.06 -16.85 8.22
N SER A 156 -1.14 -16.29 8.40
CA SER A 156 -2.35 -16.91 7.89
C SER A 156 -2.76 -16.26 6.58
N ASN A 157 -3.32 -17.05 5.66
CA ASN A 157 -3.80 -16.55 4.37
C ASN A 157 -5.01 -15.58 4.52
N SER A 158 -5.59 -15.46 5.72
CA SER A 158 -6.67 -14.51 6.03
C SER A 158 -6.19 -13.08 6.37
N GLU A 159 -4.88 -12.84 6.42
CA GLU A 159 -4.32 -11.54 6.81
C GLU A 159 -4.31 -10.53 5.65
N GLN A 160 -5.48 -10.18 5.11
CA GLN A 160 -5.62 -9.31 3.95
C GLN A 160 -5.63 -7.81 4.32
N ILE A 161 -4.75 -7.03 3.69
CA ILE A 161 -4.74 -5.56 3.82
C ILE A 161 -5.63 -4.96 2.73
N HIS A 162 -6.69 -4.29 3.17
CA HIS A 162 -7.67 -3.64 2.31
C HIS A 162 -7.38 -2.14 2.21
N PHE A 163 -7.30 -1.63 0.98
CA PHE A 163 -7.26 -0.20 0.68
C PHE A 163 -8.61 0.24 0.12
N GLU A 164 -9.22 1.23 0.76
CA GLU A 164 -10.44 1.86 0.25
C GLU A 164 -10.07 2.82 -0.89
N ILE A 165 -10.51 2.51 -2.10
CA ILE A 165 -10.21 3.27 -3.33
C ILE A 165 -11.43 4.04 -3.86
N GLY A 166 -12.57 3.88 -3.21
CA GLY A 166 -13.83 4.55 -3.53
C GLY A 166 -14.89 4.30 -2.47
N ILE A 167 -16.03 4.99 -2.59
CA ILE A 167 -17.13 4.87 -1.63
C ILE A 167 -17.70 3.44 -1.66
N GLY A 168 -17.32 2.64 -0.67
CA GLY A 168 -17.76 1.25 -0.53
C GLY A 168 -17.00 0.24 -1.39
N ASP A 169 -15.91 0.65 -2.05
CA ASP A 169 -15.04 -0.23 -2.83
C ASP A 169 -13.68 -0.36 -2.14
N ASP A 170 -13.36 -1.57 -1.69
CA ASP A 170 -12.06 -1.94 -1.14
C ASP A 170 -11.34 -2.94 -2.05
N ILE A 171 -10.02 -2.75 -2.19
CA ILE A 171 -9.14 -3.67 -2.91
C ILE A 171 -8.16 -4.28 -1.91
N HIS A 172 -8.04 -5.60 -1.98
CA HIS A 172 -6.97 -6.35 -1.35
C HIS A 172 -5.68 -6.25 -2.18
N ILE A 173 -4.57 -5.85 -1.55
CA ILE A 173 -3.31 -5.56 -2.26
C ILE A 173 -2.13 -6.45 -1.85
N ASN A 174 -2.25 -7.26 -0.79
CA ASN A 174 -1.11 -7.99 -0.23
C ASN A 174 -1.08 -9.46 -0.65
N VAL A 175 0.05 -9.95 -1.14
CA VAL A 175 0.25 -11.38 -1.31
C VAL A 175 0.90 -11.91 -0.03
N THR A 176 0.28 -12.90 0.63
CA THR A 176 0.83 -13.45 1.88
C THR A 176 2.01 -14.38 1.57
N GLY A 177 3.07 -14.32 2.37
CA GLY A 177 4.23 -15.19 2.21
C GLY A 177 3.89 -16.68 2.41
N SER A 178 2.83 -17.01 3.15
CA SER A 178 2.30 -18.38 3.25
C SER A 178 1.81 -18.90 1.91
N ASP A 179 1.16 -18.06 1.10
CA ASP A 179 0.67 -18.42 -0.23
C ASP A 179 1.82 -18.73 -1.19
N LEU A 180 2.88 -17.92 -1.13
CA LEU A 180 4.03 -18.01 -2.03
C LEU A 180 5.00 -19.15 -1.69
N PHE A 181 5.21 -19.41 -0.41
CA PHE A 181 6.29 -20.28 0.05
C PHE A 181 5.82 -21.61 0.65
N ASN A 182 4.52 -21.72 0.99
CA ASN A 182 3.94 -22.89 1.64
C ASN A 182 2.76 -23.52 0.90
N ASN A 183 2.59 -23.24 -0.41
CA ASN A 183 1.58 -23.87 -1.27
C ASN A 183 0.16 -23.75 -0.68
N GLU A 184 -0.23 -22.50 -0.36
CA GLU A 184 -1.52 -22.11 0.24
C GLU A 184 -1.80 -22.64 1.67
N ALA A 185 -0.88 -23.37 2.31
CA ALA A 185 -1.04 -23.78 3.71
C ALA A 185 -0.57 -22.67 4.68
N ASP A 186 -1.32 -22.44 5.76
CA ASP A 186 -0.92 -21.51 6.82
C ASP A 186 0.49 -21.86 7.33
N ALA A 187 1.38 -20.87 7.36
CA ALA A 187 2.76 -21.05 7.78
C ALA A 187 2.89 -20.74 9.27
N SER A 188 3.30 -21.72 10.08
CA SER A 188 3.58 -21.53 11.50
C SER A 188 5.03 -21.10 11.72
N ALA A 189 5.28 -20.25 12.72
CA ALA A 189 6.61 -19.83 13.13
C ALA A 189 7.45 -21.06 13.51
N GLY A 190 8.57 -21.25 12.81
CA GLY A 190 9.46 -22.40 12.98
C GLY A 190 9.36 -23.47 11.88
N ASP A 191 8.40 -23.38 10.96
CA ASP A 191 8.34 -24.27 9.81
C ASP A 191 9.29 -23.82 8.68
N THR A 192 10.01 -24.79 8.10
CA THR A 192 10.76 -24.58 6.86
C THR A 192 9.75 -24.47 5.72
N SER A 193 9.85 -23.43 4.89
CA SER A 193 8.96 -23.28 3.75
C SER A 193 8.96 -24.51 2.86
N GLY A 194 7.80 -24.99 2.41
CA GLY A 194 7.69 -26.14 1.52
C GLY A 194 8.58 -26.01 0.28
N LEU A 195 8.71 -24.80 -0.27
CA LEU A 195 9.62 -24.51 -1.37
C LEU A 195 11.10 -24.69 -0.96
N LEU A 196 11.54 -24.15 0.18
CA LEU A 196 12.92 -24.31 0.64
C LEU A 196 13.23 -25.73 1.12
N ALA A 197 12.24 -26.46 1.62
CA ALA A 197 12.35 -27.89 1.92
C ALA A 197 12.55 -28.72 0.63
N THR A 198 11.93 -28.33 -0.50
CA THR A 198 12.22 -28.98 -1.79
C THR A 198 13.62 -28.66 -2.31
N PHE A 199 14.13 -27.44 -2.06
CA PHE A 199 15.53 -27.11 -2.34
C PHE A 199 16.49 -27.94 -1.50
N ASP A 200 16.24 -28.03 -0.19
CA ASP A 200 17.07 -28.80 0.73
C ASP A 200 17.00 -30.30 0.44
N ALA A 201 15.84 -30.82 0.02
CA ALA A 201 15.70 -32.20 -0.45
C ALA A 201 16.47 -32.46 -1.75
N LEU A 202 16.56 -31.47 -2.66
CA LEU A 202 17.32 -31.58 -3.90
C LEU A 202 18.83 -31.50 -3.64
N ILE A 203 19.26 -30.65 -2.70
CA ILE A 203 20.65 -30.60 -2.21
C ILE A 203 21.02 -31.91 -1.51
N ALA A 204 20.10 -32.49 -0.72
CA ALA A 204 20.31 -33.78 -0.07
C ALA A 204 20.37 -34.95 -1.07
N ALA A 205 19.56 -34.92 -2.13
CA ALA A 205 19.60 -35.92 -3.19
C ALA A 205 20.91 -35.87 -3.98
N LEU A 206 21.52 -34.69 -4.15
CA LEU A 206 22.86 -34.55 -4.72
C LEU A 206 23.97 -35.20 -3.88
N ASN A 207 23.81 -35.26 -2.55
CA ASN A 207 24.80 -35.91 -1.67
C ASN A 207 24.67 -37.44 -1.63
N ALA A 208 23.54 -37.99 -2.10
CA ALA A 208 23.22 -39.42 -2.01
C ALA A 208 23.46 -40.20 -3.33
N GLY A 209 23.82 -39.51 -4.41
CA GLY A 209 24.17 -40.09 -5.71
C GLY A 209 25.63 -39.88 -6.06
#